data_AF-M4C7H7-F1
#
_entry.id   AF-M4C7H7-F1
#
_cell.length_a   1.000
_cell.length_b   1.000
_cell.length_c   1.000
_cell.angle_alpha   90.00
_cell.angle_beta   90.00
_cell.angle_gamma   90.00
#
_symmetry.space_group_name_H-M   'P 1'
#
loop_
_entity.id
_entity.type
_entity.pdbx_description
1 polymer ?
#
loop_
_entity_poly.entity_id
_entity_poly.type
_entity_poly.pdbx_seq_one_letter_code
_entity_poly.pdbx_strand_id
1 'polypeptide(L)'
;MSNTTFDDLHSRLLRVSEPIAETLRRTQYKPQESSKVSTKDLLLSLLPNTSPPPRLLDEEQSLSSIKSLALACALLSSSRSSTHELLSWIPESLSVAGESAFSEISRVYFSDSNAENERLVMELLPVVLPELKDGIEGSSMGKDNDEEDVSAAMTRKPVGYAILAAHQLRWFVTQVDKPNLAKVCNLVVPCALTALDHWSPDVKRQGMISFVHIAKNVSSGDLGSYGDVVLDACCQNIASDDEIWIHVVELSVLLVTKLHPNNPRSSWYERIMNEMLGHLERQPRNKEKRMAWLTFVEPLLNALGLFLLAHFRRIFPLFFQWMHSDDAQTVLLVLERLETVVRLTWIRNSPVFPRLVEELVSLYKESSMRKERDEIRPLILRILKLLRECKRLQFESAWRQYQDDPNLSTVVEYICRPALSEQREPLVGSEGL
;
A
#
# COMPACT_ATOMS: atom_id res chain seq x y z
N MET A 1 -18.40 -6.59 35.59
CA MET A 1 -19.68 -6.49 34.86
C MET A 1 -20.64 -5.70 35.73
N SER A 2 -20.73 -4.39 35.50
CA SER A 2 -21.70 -3.51 36.18
C SER A 2 -22.94 -3.38 35.31
N ASN A 3 -24.10 -3.65 35.89
CA ASN A 3 -25.41 -3.75 35.25
C ASN A 3 -25.83 -2.44 34.57
N THR A 4 -25.46 -2.26 33.31
CA THR A 4 -26.23 -1.41 32.40
C THR A 4 -27.41 -2.25 31.95
N THR A 5 -28.63 -1.90 32.36
CA THR A 5 -29.83 -2.62 31.90
C THR A 5 -29.93 -2.54 30.38
N PHE A 6 -30.23 -3.65 29.70
CA PHE A 6 -30.27 -3.72 28.23
C PHE A 6 -31.15 -2.66 27.56
N ASP A 7 -32.23 -2.23 28.23
CA ASP A 7 -33.08 -1.12 27.80
C ASP A 7 -32.34 0.24 27.76
N ASP A 8 -31.38 0.46 28.66
CA ASP A 8 -30.52 1.65 28.68
C ASP A 8 -29.56 1.65 27.49
N LEU A 9 -28.96 0.50 27.15
CA LEU A 9 -28.07 0.37 25.99
C LEU A 9 -28.78 0.70 24.68
N HIS A 10 -29.95 0.09 24.41
CA HIS A 10 -30.70 0.35 23.19
C HIS A 10 -31.12 1.83 23.08
N SER A 11 -31.58 2.44 24.18
CA SER A 11 -31.93 3.86 24.21
C SER A 11 -30.74 4.77 23.89
N ARG A 12 -29.54 4.40 24.35
CA ARG A 12 -28.29 5.12 24.06
C ARG A 12 -27.88 4.95 22.61
N LEU A 13 -27.94 3.73 22.05
CA LEU A 13 -27.63 3.50 20.64
C LEU A 13 -28.55 4.34 19.73
N LEU A 14 -29.84 4.41 20.03
CA LEU A 14 -30.79 5.28 19.33
C LEU A 14 -30.35 6.74 19.41
N ARG A 15 -30.07 7.25 20.61
CA ARG A 15 -29.61 8.63 20.82
C ARG A 15 -28.33 8.97 20.03
N VAL A 16 -27.38 8.03 19.94
CA VAL A 16 -26.13 8.21 19.18
C VAL A 16 -26.38 8.19 17.68
N SER A 17 -27.31 7.34 17.21
CA SER A 17 -27.61 7.16 15.80
C SER A 17 -28.56 8.23 15.22
N GLU A 18 -29.42 8.85 16.03
CA GLU A 18 -30.45 9.80 15.57
C GLU A 18 -29.86 11.01 14.79
N PRO A 19 -28.78 11.67 15.24
CA PRO A 19 -28.18 12.76 14.47
C PRO A 19 -27.67 12.32 13.10
N ILE A 20 -27.14 11.09 13.00
CA ILE A 20 -26.68 10.49 11.75
C ILE A 20 -27.89 10.20 10.85
N ALA A 21 -28.95 9.58 11.39
CA ALA A 21 -30.16 9.27 10.64
C ALA A 21 -30.80 10.54 10.05
N GLU A 22 -30.94 11.59 10.85
CA GLU A 22 -31.55 12.84 10.41
C GLU A 22 -30.69 13.55 9.35
N THR A 23 -29.38 13.56 9.53
CA THR A 23 -28.46 14.15 8.55
C THR A 23 -28.47 13.34 7.25
N LEU A 24 -28.47 12.00 7.31
CA LEU A 24 -28.59 11.14 6.13
C LEU A 24 -29.87 11.41 5.36
N ARG A 25 -31.02 11.52 6.04
CA ARG A 25 -32.32 11.81 5.40
C ARG A 25 -32.27 13.13 4.62
N ARG A 26 -31.69 14.18 5.20
CA ARG A 26 -31.58 15.52 4.59
C ARG A 26 -30.55 15.60 3.47
N THR A 27 -29.49 14.79 3.51
CA THR A 27 -28.43 14.81 2.49
C THR A 27 -29.00 14.45 1.13
N GLN A 28 -28.77 15.31 0.14
CA GLN A 28 -29.16 15.06 -1.24
C GLN A 28 -28.36 13.87 -1.77
N TYR A 29 -29.09 12.84 -2.19
CA TYR A 29 -28.53 11.63 -2.78
C TYR A 29 -29.19 11.43 -4.12
N LYS A 30 -28.39 11.37 -5.18
CA LYS A 30 -28.84 10.96 -6.50
C LYS A 30 -28.28 9.56 -6.76
N PRO A 31 -29.09 8.50 -6.61
CA PRO A 31 -28.64 7.17 -7.00
C PRO A 31 -28.28 7.20 -8.49
N GLN A 32 -27.16 6.58 -8.85
CA GLN A 32 -26.79 6.49 -10.26
C GLN A 32 -27.69 5.50 -11.00
N GLU A 33 -28.02 5.82 -12.25
CA GLU A 33 -28.85 4.98 -13.12
C GLU A 33 -28.22 3.59 -13.40
N SER A 34 -26.89 3.49 -13.29
CA SER A 34 -26.10 2.26 -13.50
C SER A 34 -26.01 1.36 -12.25
N SER A 35 -26.11 1.92 -11.04
CA SER A 35 -25.95 1.18 -9.79
C SER A 35 -27.29 0.74 -9.24
N LYS A 36 -27.51 -0.58 -9.16
CA LYS A 36 -28.66 -1.17 -8.46
C LYS A 36 -28.58 -1.04 -6.92
N VAL A 37 -27.55 -0.38 -6.40
CA VAL A 37 -27.26 -0.29 -4.95
C VAL A 37 -27.44 1.13 -4.47
N SER A 38 -28.33 1.32 -3.50
CA SER A 38 -28.51 2.57 -2.77
C SER A 38 -27.71 2.55 -1.47
N THR A 39 -26.55 3.21 -1.45
CA THR A 39 -25.72 3.31 -0.23
C THR A 39 -26.47 4.03 0.89
N LYS A 40 -27.30 5.02 0.56
CA LYS A 40 -28.10 5.77 1.54
C LYS A 40 -29.11 4.85 2.24
N ASP A 41 -29.81 4.01 1.50
CA ASP A 41 -30.80 3.08 2.08
C ASP A 41 -30.11 1.98 2.88
N LEU A 42 -28.95 1.50 2.42
CA LEU A 42 -28.13 0.56 3.19
C LEU A 42 -27.71 1.17 4.53
N LEU A 43 -27.17 2.39 4.53
CA LEU A 43 -26.79 3.09 5.76
C LEU A 43 -27.99 3.25 6.70
N LEU A 44 -29.14 3.68 6.19
CA LEU A 44 -30.36 3.80 7.01
C LEU A 44 -30.82 2.45 7.58
N SER A 45 -30.69 1.36 6.82
CA SER A 45 -31.06 0.01 7.28
C SER A 45 -30.14 -0.56 8.36
N LEU A 46 -28.90 -0.05 8.46
CA LEU A 46 -27.92 -0.42 9.47
C LEU A 46 -28.08 0.38 10.78
N LEU A 47 -28.82 1.49 10.76
CA LEU A 47 -29.09 2.27 11.96
C LEU A 47 -30.19 1.61 12.82
N PRO A 48 -30.12 1.72 14.16
CA PRO A 48 -31.18 1.24 15.04
C PRO A 48 -32.54 1.87 14.68
N ASN A 49 -33.57 1.03 14.54
CA ASN A 49 -34.94 1.50 14.34
C ASN A 49 -35.60 1.87 15.67
N THR A 50 -36.52 2.83 15.64
CA THR A 50 -37.33 3.26 16.80
C THR A 50 -38.38 2.23 17.26
N SER A 51 -38.38 1.02 16.71
CA SER A 51 -39.27 -0.06 17.12
C SER A 51 -38.94 -0.48 18.55
N PRO A 52 -39.91 -0.58 19.48
CA PRO A 52 -39.62 -1.02 20.84
C PRO A 52 -38.99 -2.41 20.80
N PRO A 53 -37.86 -2.63 21.50
CA PRO A 53 -37.26 -3.95 21.55
C PRO A 53 -38.24 -4.94 22.18
N PRO A 54 -38.19 -6.24 21.79
CA PRO A 54 -38.89 -7.27 22.55
C PRO A 54 -38.43 -7.20 24.02
N ARG A 55 -39.36 -7.43 24.96
CA ARG A 55 -39.22 -7.14 26.41
C ARG A 55 -38.06 -7.84 27.14
N LEU A 56 -37.25 -8.63 26.42
CA LEU A 56 -35.99 -9.22 26.85
C LEU A 56 -35.06 -9.20 25.62
N LEU A 57 -34.20 -8.19 25.51
CA LEU A 57 -33.07 -8.26 24.59
C LEU A 57 -32.10 -9.30 25.14
N ASP A 58 -31.87 -10.36 24.35
CA ASP A 58 -30.76 -11.28 24.61
C ASP A 58 -29.43 -10.58 24.31
N GLU A 59 -28.33 -11.07 24.90
CA GLU A 59 -26.97 -10.54 24.66
C GLU A 59 -26.65 -10.54 23.14
N GLU A 60 -27.13 -11.56 22.43
CA GLU A 60 -26.97 -11.71 20.98
C GLU A 60 -27.66 -10.60 20.17
N GLN A 61 -28.87 -10.16 20.57
CA GLN A 61 -29.58 -9.08 19.90
C GLN A 61 -28.93 -7.71 20.15
N SER A 62 -28.35 -7.54 21.35
CA SER A 62 -27.59 -6.33 21.70
C SER A 62 -26.32 -6.23 20.86
N LEU A 63 -25.56 -7.33 20.75
CA LEU A 63 -24.37 -7.39 19.91
C LEU A 63 -24.72 -7.17 18.43
N SER A 64 -25.83 -7.73 17.94
CA SER A 64 -26.29 -7.50 16.57
C SER A 64 -26.61 -6.03 16.30
N SER A 65 -27.21 -5.31 17.24
CA SER A 65 -27.53 -3.88 17.08
C SER A 65 -26.26 -3.02 17.05
N ILE A 66 -25.31 -3.33 17.94
CA ILE A 66 -23.98 -2.68 17.96
C ILE A 66 -23.24 -2.96 16.65
N LYS A 67 -23.25 -4.21 16.19
CA LYS A 67 -22.65 -4.63 14.91
C LYS A 67 -23.20 -3.83 13.74
N SER A 68 -24.53 -3.73 13.60
CA SER A 68 -25.14 -2.97 12.50
C SER A 68 -24.74 -1.49 12.53
N LEU A 69 -24.79 -0.86 13.70
CA LEU A 69 -24.37 0.53 13.83
C LEU A 69 -22.87 0.71 13.57
N ALA A 70 -22.02 -0.21 14.02
CA ALA A 70 -20.60 -0.23 13.73
C ALA A 70 -20.32 -0.36 12.23
N LEU A 71 -21.07 -1.22 11.51
CA LEU A 71 -21.01 -1.33 10.06
C LEU A 71 -21.40 -0.02 9.35
N ALA A 72 -22.39 0.71 9.86
CA ALA A 72 -22.75 2.04 9.35
C ALA A 72 -21.62 3.05 9.58
N CYS A 73 -21.10 3.13 10.81
CA CYS A 73 -19.97 3.98 11.16
C CYS A 73 -18.73 3.69 10.32
N ALA A 74 -18.46 2.42 10.02
CA ALA A 74 -17.34 2.01 9.19
C ALA A 74 -17.48 2.50 7.75
N LEU A 75 -18.69 2.45 7.16
CA LEU A 75 -18.95 3.02 5.83
C LEU A 75 -18.81 4.54 5.81
N LEU A 76 -19.40 5.22 6.81
CA LEU A 76 -19.32 6.68 6.93
C LEU A 76 -17.87 7.13 7.05
N SER A 77 -17.09 6.51 7.93
CA SER A 77 -15.66 6.81 8.09
C SER A 77 -14.86 6.52 6.83
N SER A 78 -15.17 5.42 6.12
CA SER A 78 -14.48 5.03 4.88
C SER A 78 -14.61 6.06 3.76
N SER A 79 -15.69 6.84 3.74
CA SER A 79 -15.94 7.85 2.70
C SER A 79 -14.87 8.94 2.61
N ARG A 80 -14.22 9.30 3.73
CA ARG A 80 -13.19 10.36 3.79
C ARG A 80 -11.99 10.08 2.90
N SER A 81 -11.72 8.81 2.67
CA SER A 81 -10.57 8.33 1.90
C SER A 81 -10.96 7.63 0.59
N SER A 82 -12.25 7.63 0.25
CA SER A 82 -12.74 6.98 -0.95
C SER A 82 -13.07 7.99 -2.04
N THR A 83 -12.59 7.73 -3.25
CA THR A 83 -13.01 8.45 -4.46
C THR A 83 -14.14 7.71 -5.19
N HIS A 84 -14.55 6.55 -4.70
CA HIS A 84 -15.57 5.72 -5.34
C HIS A 84 -16.96 6.38 -5.22
N GLU A 85 -17.71 6.39 -6.31
CA GLU A 85 -19.01 7.04 -6.45
C GLU A 85 -20.04 6.64 -5.39
N LEU A 86 -20.00 5.37 -4.93
CA LEU A 86 -20.90 4.88 -3.89
C LEU A 86 -20.70 5.55 -2.53
N LEU A 87 -19.54 6.16 -2.30
CA LEU A 87 -19.15 6.78 -1.03
C LEU A 87 -18.83 8.28 -1.16
N SER A 88 -18.41 8.76 -2.34
CA SER A 88 -17.93 10.14 -2.54
C SER A 88 -19.02 11.21 -2.38
N TRP A 89 -20.30 10.83 -2.41
CA TRP A 89 -21.43 11.73 -2.11
C TRP A 89 -21.60 11.98 -0.61
N ILE A 90 -21.01 11.17 0.27
CA ILE A 90 -21.14 11.30 1.72
C ILE A 90 -20.31 12.52 2.17
N PRO A 91 -20.94 13.55 2.76
CA PRO A 91 -20.24 14.75 3.22
C PRO A 91 -19.36 14.45 4.43
N GLU A 92 -18.24 15.19 4.55
CA GLU A 92 -17.28 15.07 5.67
C GLU A 92 -17.95 15.14 7.05
N SER A 93 -19.01 15.95 7.20
CA SER A 93 -19.76 16.05 8.45
C SER A 93 -20.41 14.74 8.89
N LEU A 94 -20.89 13.93 7.93
CA LEU A 94 -21.43 12.60 8.21
C LEU A 94 -20.34 11.59 8.55
N SER A 95 -19.18 11.70 7.92
CA SER A 95 -18.03 10.85 8.20
C SER A 95 -17.50 11.09 9.62
N VAL A 96 -17.34 12.37 10.02
CA VAL A 96 -16.97 12.76 11.39
C VAL A 96 -18.02 12.34 12.41
N ALA A 97 -19.31 12.43 12.06
CA ALA A 97 -20.39 11.93 12.91
C ALA A 97 -20.31 10.41 13.10
N GLY A 98 -19.99 9.65 12.05
CA GLY A 98 -19.76 8.20 12.13
C GLY A 98 -18.61 7.82 13.07
N GLU A 99 -17.47 8.50 12.98
CA GLU A 99 -16.32 8.30 13.88
C GLU A 99 -16.66 8.62 15.35
N SER A 100 -17.37 9.74 15.55
CA SER A 100 -17.81 10.18 16.87
C SER A 100 -18.80 9.19 17.49
N ALA A 101 -19.77 8.72 16.70
CA ALA A 101 -20.75 7.73 17.11
C ALA A 101 -20.10 6.40 17.48
N PHE A 102 -19.14 5.91 16.69
CA PHE A 102 -18.41 4.69 17.02
C PHE A 102 -17.68 4.80 18.37
N SER A 103 -17.04 5.95 18.60
CA SER A 103 -16.34 6.24 19.86
C SER A 103 -17.29 6.30 21.05
N GLU A 104 -18.49 6.85 20.87
CA GLU A 104 -19.50 6.89 21.91
C GLU A 104 -20.07 5.49 22.21
N ILE A 105 -20.32 4.68 21.18
CA ILE A 105 -20.78 3.29 21.35
C ILE A 105 -19.76 2.45 22.13
N SER A 106 -18.46 2.60 21.82
CA SER A 106 -17.38 1.94 22.57
C SER A 106 -17.45 2.27 24.07
N ARG A 107 -17.58 3.55 24.42
CA ARG A 107 -17.70 4.02 25.81
C ARG A 107 -18.95 3.48 26.49
N VAL A 108 -20.08 3.48 25.79
CA VAL A 108 -21.36 2.98 26.31
C VAL A 108 -21.28 1.48 26.58
N TYR A 109 -20.71 0.71 25.65
CA TYR A 109 -20.62 -0.74 25.76
C TYR A 109 -19.73 -1.20 26.93
N PHE A 110 -18.56 -0.58 27.10
CA PHE A 110 -17.64 -0.94 28.18
C PHE A 110 -17.90 -0.21 29.51
N SER A 111 -18.83 0.76 29.54
CA SER A 111 -19.05 1.64 30.70
C SER A 111 -17.76 2.32 31.19
N ASP A 112 -16.86 2.65 30.26
CA ASP A 112 -15.53 3.21 30.53
C ASP A 112 -15.29 4.41 29.61
N SER A 113 -15.02 5.58 30.19
CA SER A 113 -14.74 6.80 29.43
C SER A 113 -13.43 6.74 28.64
N ASN A 114 -12.52 5.85 29.06
CA ASN A 114 -11.23 5.61 28.42
C ASN A 114 -11.25 4.38 27.51
N ALA A 115 -12.42 3.79 27.23
CA ALA A 115 -12.54 2.65 26.34
C ALA A 115 -11.92 2.96 24.97
N GLU A 116 -10.87 2.23 24.61
CA GLU A 116 -10.23 2.32 23.30
C GLU A 116 -11.16 1.70 22.24
N ASN A 117 -11.36 2.42 21.14
CA ASN A 117 -12.16 1.95 19.98
C ASN A 117 -11.68 0.58 19.48
N GLU A 118 -10.37 0.34 19.54
CA GLU A 118 -9.74 -0.93 19.21
C GLU A 118 -10.36 -2.11 19.98
N ARG A 119 -10.71 -1.91 21.26
CA ARG A 119 -11.32 -2.97 22.09
C ARG A 119 -12.67 -3.38 21.55
N LEU A 120 -13.54 -2.42 21.19
CA LEU A 120 -14.84 -2.74 20.60
C LEU A 120 -14.67 -3.42 19.24
N VAL A 121 -13.72 -2.94 18.43
CA VAL A 121 -13.41 -3.57 17.13
C VAL A 121 -13.02 -5.03 17.33
N MET A 122 -12.11 -5.33 18.25
CA MET A 122 -11.66 -6.70 18.53
C MET A 122 -12.79 -7.65 18.93
N GLU A 123 -13.78 -7.18 19.70
CA GLU A 123 -14.99 -7.95 20.05
C GLU A 123 -15.90 -8.19 18.83
N LEU A 124 -15.96 -7.23 17.90
CA LEU A 124 -16.83 -7.31 16.72
C LEU A 124 -16.22 -8.11 15.56
N LEU A 125 -14.89 -8.16 15.42
CA LEU A 125 -14.22 -8.83 14.29
C LEU A 125 -14.68 -10.29 14.05
N PRO A 126 -14.85 -11.15 15.07
CA PRO A 126 -15.31 -12.53 14.88
C PRO A 126 -16.69 -12.65 14.23
N VAL A 127 -17.55 -11.65 14.41
CA VAL A 127 -18.93 -11.66 13.88
C VAL A 127 -19.02 -10.87 12.57
N VAL A 128 -18.28 -9.76 12.47
CA VAL A 128 -18.32 -8.86 11.31
C VAL A 128 -17.57 -9.43 10.11
N LEU A 129 -16.37 -9.97 10.31
CA LEU A 129 -15.51 -10.38 9.20
C LEU A 129 -16.13 -11.49 8.33
N PRO A 130 -16.73 -12.57 8.89
CA PRO A 130 -17.43 -13.56 8.08
C PRO A 130 -18.57 -12.98 7.25
N GLU A 131 -19.39 -12.09 7.83
CA GLU A 131 -20.49 -11.44 7.10
C GLU A 131 -19.99 -10.56 5.94
N LEU A 132 -18.90 -9.82 6.16
CA LEU A 132 -18.27 -9.03 5.10
C LEU A 132 -17.66 -9.92 4.01
N LYS A 133 -17.04 -11.04 4.38
CA LYS A 133 -16.52 -12.04 3.44
C LYS A 133 -17.64 -12.58 2.55
N ASP A 134 -18.75 -13.01 3.15
CA ASP A 134 -19.92 -13.51 2.41
C ASP A 134 -20.54 -12.43 1.52
N GLY A 135 -20.50 -11.16 1.96
CA GLY A 135 -20.90 -9.99 1.18
C GLY A 135 -20.04 -9.79 -0.07
N ILE A 136 -18.72 -10.02 0.04
CA ILE A 136 -17.76 -9.92 -1.08
C ILE A 136 -17.89 -11.13 -2.01
N GLU A 137 -17.98 -12.35 -1.47
CA GLU A 137 -18.12 -13.58 -2.25
C GLU A 137 -19.41 -13.60 -3.06
N GLY A 138 -20.50 -13.03 -2.53
CA GLY A 138 -21.81 -13.03 -3.19
C GLY A 138 -21.88 -12.34 -4.56
N SER A 139 -20.88 -11.54 -4.95
CA SER A 139 -20.75 -10.96 -6.30
C SER A 139 -19.53 -11.45 -7.08
N SER A 140 -18.75 -12.38 -6.50
CA SER A 140 -17.59 -12.97 -7.17
C SER A 140 -18.03 -13.87 -8.33
N MET A 141 -17.20 -13.95 -9.38
CA MET A 141 -17.38 -14.98 -10.40
C MET A 141 -16.74 -16.25 -9.83
N GLY A 142 -17.54 -17.30 -9.62
CA GLY A 142 -17.02 -18.58 -9.18
C GLY A 142 -15.92 -19.06 -10.12
N LYS A 143 -14.78 -19.51 -9.58
CA LYS A 143 -13.64 -20.00 -10.36
C LYS A 143 -13.90 -21.34 -11.07
N ASP A 144 -15.06 -21.98 -10.88
CA ASP A 144 -15.23 -23.42 -11.17
C ASP A 144 -16.34 -23.86 -12.14
N ASN A 145 -17.08 -22.97 -12.82
CA ASN A 145 -18.13 -23.46 -13.75
C ASN A 145 -17.90 -22.98 -15.19
N ASP A 146 -17.32 -23.87 -16.00
CA ASP A 146 -17.26 -23.83 -17.48
C ASP A 146 -18.64 -24.04 -18.16
N GLU A 147 -19.74 -23.89 -17.42
CA GLU A 147 -21.09 -23.84 -17.98
C GLU A 147 -21.75 -22.57 -17.45
N GLU A 148 -21.81 -21.57 -18.32
CA GLU A 148 -22.41 -20.26 -18.09
C GLU A 148 -23.94 -20.42 -17.98
N ASP A 149 -24.37 -20.93 -16.83
CA ASP A 149 -25.77 -21.15 -16.51
C ASP A 149 -26.42 -19.77 -16.28
N VAL A 150 -27.19 -19.30 -17.27
CA VAL A 150 -27.86 -17.98 -17.28
C VAL A 150 -28.69 -17.74 -15.99
N SER A 151 -29.12 -18.82 -15.33
CA SER A 151 -29.78 -18.81 -14.01
C SER A 151 -28.88 -18.28 -12.89
N ALA A 152 -27.58 -18.61 -12.87
CA ALA A 152 -26.64 -18.19 -11.84
C ALA A 152 -26.29 -16.69 -11.93
N ALA A 153 -26.35 -16.10 -13.14
CA ALA A 153 -26.12 -14.67 -13.34
C ALA A 153 -27.25 -13.80 -12.78
N MET A 154 -28.50 -14.30 -12.76
CA MET A 154 -29.65 -13.56 -12.22
C MET A 154 -29.71 -13.55 -10.68
N THR A 155 -29.02 -14.48 -10.01
CA THR A 155 -28.93 -14.56 -8.54
C THR A 155 -27.74 -13.80 -7.93
N ARG A 156 -26.84 -13.22 -8.75
CA ARG A 156 -25.66 -12.51 -8.26
C ARG A 156 -26.04 -11.22 -7.55
N LYS A 157 -25.49 -11.00 -6.36
CA LYS A 157 -25.62 -9.71 -5.69
C LYS A 157 -24.94 -8.63 -6.53
N PRO A 158 -25.51 -7.42 -6.64
CA PRO A 158 -24.84 -6.31 -7.30
C PRO A 158 -23.44 -6.05 -6.71
N VAL A 159 -22.45 -5.81 -7.58
CA VAL A 159 -21.05 -5.56 -7.18
C VAL A 159 -20.89 -4.42 -6.18
N GLY A 160 -21.80 -3.43 -6.20
CA GLY A 160 -21.80 -2.32 -5.25
C GLY A 160 -21.85 -2.77 -3.79
N TYR A 161 -22.51 -3.90 -3.48
CA TYR A 161 -22.50 -4.45 -2.12
C TYR A 161 -21.12 -4.98 -1.72
N ALA A 162 -20.40 -5.65 -2.62
CA ALA A 162 -19.04 -6.11 -2.35
C ALA A 162 -18.07 -4.94 -2.20
N ILE A 163 -18.23 -3.87 -2.97
CA ILE A 163 -17.43 -2.65 -2.82
C ILE A 163 -17.63 -2.04 -1.43
N LEU A 164 -18.88 -1.88 -1.00
CA LEU A 164 -19.22 -1.37 0.33
C LEU A 164 -18.68 -2.29 1.43
N ALA A 165 -18.83 -3.61 1.29
CA ALA A 165 -18.29 -4.60 2.24
C ALA A 165 -16.76 -4.60 2.31
N ALA A 166 -16.08 -4.35 1.19
CA ALA A 166 -14.62 -4.26 1.15
C ALA A 166 -14.10 -2.98 1.83
N HIS A 167 -14.81 -1.86 1.69
CA HIS A 167 -14.56 -0.65 2.48
C HIS A 167 -14.80 -0.93 3.98
N GLN A 168 -15.90 -1.63 4.28
CA GLN A 168 -16.20 -2.38 5.51
C GLN A 168 -14.94 -2.96 6.16
N LEU A 169 -14.43 -3.97 5.46
CA LEU A 169 -13.31 -4.80 5.85
C LEU A 169 -12.07 -3.95 6.12
N ARG A 170 -11.69 -3.09 5.18
CA ARG A 170 -10.52 -2.22 5.34
C ARG A 170 -10.64 -1.36 6.60
N TRP A 171 -11.78 -0.73 6.84
CA TRP A 171 -11.94 0.13 8.00
C TRP A 171 -11.72 -0.63 9.30
N PHE A 172 -12.41 -1.77 9.48
CA PHE A 172 -12.27 -2.60 10.69
C PHE A 172 -10.83 -3.09 10.89
N VAL A 173 -10.16 -3.57 9.85
CA VAL A 173 -8.78 -4.06 9.93
C VAL A 173 -7.81 -2.95 10.32
N THR A 174 -7.99 -1.75 9.78
CA THR A 174 -7.11 -0.59 10.06
C THR A 174 -7.35 0.06 11.41
N GLN A 175 -8.37 -0.35 12.17
CA GLN A 175 -8.60 0.13 13.55
C GLN A 175 -7.81 -0.67 14.60
N VAL A 176 -7.13 -1.75 14.21
CA VAL A 176 -6.38 -2.61 15.14
C VAL A 176 -4.90 -2.57 14.80
N ASP A 177 -4.08 -2.21 15.78
CA ASP A 177 -2.62 -2.12 15.65
C ASP A 177 -1.89 -3.21 16.43
N LYS A 178 -0.55 -3.12 16.51
CA LYS A 178 0.26 -4.00 17.36
C LYS A 178 -0.10 -3.76 18.84
N PRO A 179 -0.20 -4.83 19.66
CA PRO A 179 0.05 -6.24 19.34
C PRO A 179 -1.20 -7.05 18.96
N ASN A 180 -2.40 -6.46 18.96
CA ASN A 180 -3.65 -7.21 18.86
C ASN A 180 -3.95 -7.71 17.45
N LEU A 181 -3.49 -7.02 16.41
CA LEU A 181 -3.73 -7.42 15.01
C LEU A 181 -3.23 -8.84 14.70
N ALA A 182 -2.12 -9.27 15.32
CA ALA A 182 -1.60 -10.62 15.16
C ALA A 182 -2.60 -11.71 15.61
N LYS A 183 -3.39 -11.42 16.65
CA LYS A 183 -4.36 -12.37 17.23
C LYS A 183 -5.56 -12.65 16.32
N VAL A 184 -5.86 -11.74 15.40
CA VAL A 184 -7.02 -11.80 14.51
C VAL A 184 -6.64 -12.08 13.05
N CYS A 185 -5.36 -12.32 12.76
CA CYS A 185 -4.90 -12.61 11.40
C CYS A 185 -5.61 -13.83 10.77
N ASN A 186 -5.94 -14.84 11.56
CA ASN A 186 -6.69 -16.02 11.10
C ASN A 186 -8.10 -15.69 10.59
N LEU A 187 -8.70 -14.59 11.05
CA LEU A 187 -9.98 -14.08 10.56
C LEU A 187 -9.78 -13.11 9.39
N VAL A 188 -8.80 -12.20 9.50
CA VAL A 188 -8.59 -11.14 8.53
C VAL A 188 -8.02 -11.67 7.21
N VAL A 189 -7.02 -12.55 7.25
CA VAL A 189 -6.32 -13.01 6.04
C VAL A 189 -7.26 -13.69 5.05
N PRO A 190 -8.14 -14.64 5.42
CA PRO A 190 -9.10 -15.22 4.48
C PRO A 190 -10.04 -14.18 3.85
N CYS A 191 -10.52 -13.21 4.63
CA CYS A 191 -11.42 -12.15 4.14
C CYS A 191 -10.70 -11.22 3.16
N ALA A 192 -9.46 -10.86 3.45
CA ALA A 192 -8.65 -10.03 2.56
C ALA A 192 -8.26 -10.78 1.28
N LEU A 193 -7.93 -12.09 1.35
CA LEU A 193 -7.69 -12.92 0.16
C LEU A 193 -8.92 -13.00 -0.74
N THR A 194 -10.10 -13.14 -0.13
CA THR A 194 -11.38 -13.12 -0.84
C THR A 194 -11.57 -11.82 -1.62
N ALA A 195 -11.22 -10.68 -1.03
CA ALA A 195 -11.24 -9.40 -1.72
C ALA A 195 -10.21 -9.32 -2.86
N LEU A 196 -9.02 -9.93 -2.71
CA LEU A 196 -8.01 -9.98 -3.77
C LEU A 196 -8.38 -10.88 -4.95
N ASP A 197 -9.19 -11.91 -4.70
CA ASP A 197 -9.71 -12.83 -5.71
C ASP A 197 -10.90 -12.26 -6.48
N HIS A 198 -11.51 -11.19 -5.99
CA HIS A 198 -12.68 -10.58 -6.62
C HIS A 198 -12.30 -9.84 -7.93
N TRP A 199 -13.14 -9.90 -8.96
CA TRP A 199 -12.83 -9.31 -10.28
C TRP A 199 -12.81 -7.77 -10.31
N SER A 200 -13.59 -7.11 -9.44
CA SER A 200 -13.63 -5.64 -9.34
C SER A 200 -12.33 -5.06 -8.77
N PRO A 201 -11.69 -4.08 -9.44
CA PRO A 201 -10.46 -3.44 -8.96
C PRO A 201 -10.66 -2.69 -7.64
N ASP A 202 -11.83 -2.09 -7.39
CA ASP A 202 -12.14 -1.42 -6.12
C ASP A 202 -12.13 -2.37 -4.93
N VAL A 203 -12.72 -3.57 -5.10
CA VAL A 203 -12.71 -4.60 -4.05
C VAL A 203 -11.29 -5.07 -3.78
N LYS A 204 -10.53 -5.36 -4.84
CA LYS A 204 -9.10 -5.73 -4.73
C LYS A 204 -8.30 -4.64 -4.03
N ARG A 205 -8.53 -3.37 -4.37
CA ARG A 205 -7.87 -2.21 -3.76
C ARG A 205 -8.02 -2.21 -2.25
N GLN A 206 -9.23 -2.38 -1.72
CA GLN A 206 -9.46 -2.38 -0.28
C GLN A 206 -8.81 -3.60 0.40
N GLY A 207 -8.85 -4.78 -0.26
CA GLY A 207 -8.12 -5.96 0.21
C GLY A 207 -6.60 -5.75 0.30
N MET A 208 -6.02 -5.09 -0.71
CA MET A 208 -4.59 -4.76 -0.74
C MET A 208 -4.21 -3.82 0.40
N ILE A 209 -5.01 -2.78 0.66
CA ILE A 209 -4.75 -1.84 1.76
C ILE A 209 -4.80 -2.55 3.12
N SER A 210 -5.78 -3.44 3.32
CA SER A 210 -5.86 -4.28 4.52
C SER A 210 -4.60 -5.12 4.71
N PHE A 211 -4.10 -5.74 3.63
CA PHE A 211 -2.86 -6.50 3.68
C PHE A 211 -1.62 -5.64 3.90
N VAL A 212 -1.54 -4.44 3.35
CA VAL A 212 -0.45 -3.50 3.62
C VAL A 212 -0.42 -3.14 5.11
N HIS A 213 -1.59 -2.89 5.71
CA HIS A 213 -1.71 -2.66 7.16
C HIS A 213 -1.18 -3.85 7.95
N ILE A 214 -1.61 -5.07 7.63
CA ILE A 214 -1.12 -6.31 8.24
C ILE A 214 0.40 -6.46 8.07
N ALA A 215 0.92 -6.24 6.86
CA ALA A 215 2.33 -6.37 6.54
C ALA A 215 3.19 -5.35 7.30
N LYS A 216 2.67 -4.16 7.62
CA LYS A 216 3.36 -3.17 8.48
C LYS A 216 3.21 -3.54 9.98
N ASN A 217 2.04 -4.06 10.35
CA ASN A 217 1.61 -4.19 11.73
C ASN A 217 1.71 -5.59 12.37
N VAL A 218 2.12 -6.64 11.67
CA VAL A 218 2.26 -7.99 12.27
C VAL A 218 3.71 -8.45 12.22
N SER A 219 4.18 -9.34 13.09
CA SER A 219 5.56 -9.85 13.02
C SER A 219 5.74 -10.80 11.83
N SER A 220 6.99 -11.06 11.40
CA SER A 220 7.25 -12.06 10.35
C SER A 220 6.89 -13.48 10.79
N GLY A 221 7.06 -13.80 12.09
CA GLY A 221 6.71 -15.11 12.64
C GLY A 221 5.21 -15.39 12.58
N ASP A 222 4.39 -14.41 12.96
CA ASP A 222 2.93 -14.56 12.96
C ASP A 222 2.33 -14.60 11.54
N LEU A 223 2.98 -13.92 10.57
CA LEU A 223 2.58 -13.97 9.16
C LEU A 223 3.09 -15.20 8.41
N GLY A 224 4.09 -15.90 8.96
CA GLY A 224 4.78 -16.99 8.28
C GLY A 224 3.83 -18.10 7.79
N SER A 225 2.77 -18.41 8.55
CA SER A 225 1.79 -19.44 8.19
C SER A 225 0.92 -19.08 6.96
N TYR A 226 0.82 -17.80 6.62
CA TYR A 226 0.04 -17.32 5.48
C TYR A 226 0.92 -16.91 4.29
N GLY A 227 2.24 -16.90 4.48
CA GLY A 227 3.18 -16.22 3.59
C GLY A 227 3.04 -16.60 2.13
N ASP A 228 3.10 -17.90 1.82
CA ASP A 228 3.05 -18.40 0.44
C ASP A 228 1.73 -18.06 -0.26
N VAL A 229 0.60 -18.19 0.44
CA VAL A 229 -0.73 -17.94 -0.13
C VAL A 229 -0.90 -16.45 -0.47
N VAL A 230 -0.46 -15.56 0.43
CA VAL A 230 -0.57 -14.12 0.19
C VAL A 230 0.41 -13.65 -0.88
N LEU A 231 1.63 -14.20 -0.93
CA LEU A 231 2.60 -13.91 -1.99
C LEU A 231 2.12 -14.41 -3.36
N ASP A 232 1.43 -15.55 -3.42
CA ASP A 232 0.81 -16.04 -4.65
C ASP A 232 -0.29 -15.08 -5.13
N ALA A 233 -1.19 -14.67 -4.23
CA ALA A 233 -2.22 -13.69 -4.53
C ALA A 233 -1.64 -12.34 -5.01
N CYS A 234 -0.49 -11.92 -4.47
CA CYS A 234 0.23 -10.75 -4.97
C CYS A 234 0.67 -10.94 -6.43
N CYS A 235 1.31 -12.08 -6.75
CA CYS A 235 1.78 -12.36 -8.11
C CYS A 235 0.63 -12.36 -9.13
N GLN A 236 -0.51 -12.97 -8.78
CA GLN A 236 -1.70 -12.99 -9.64
C GLN A 236 -2.23 -11.57 -9.91
N ASN A 237 -2.18 -10.69 -8.90
CA ASN A 237 -2.67 -9.33 -9.00
C ASN A 237 -1.71 -8.36 -9.70
N ILE A 238 -0.39 -8.62 -9.71
CA ILE A 238 0.58 -7.85 -10.52
C ILE A 238 0.19 -7.88 -12.01
N ALA A 239 -0.38 -8.99 -12.48
CA ALA A 239 -0.78 -9.18 -13.88
C ALA A 239 -2.21 -8.69 -14.19
N SER A 240 -3.03 -8.37 -13.19
CA SER A 240 -4.49 -8.27 -13.35
C SER A 240 -5.01 -6.91 -13.79
N ASP A 241 -4.56 -5.80 -13.19
CA ASP A 241 -5.14 -4.47 -13.43
C ASP A 241 -4.17 -3.33 -13.10
N ASP A 242 -4.28 -2.23 -13.84
CA ASP A 242 -3.45 -1.04 -13.71
C ASP A 242 -3.90 -0.15 -12.55
N GLU A 243 -5.18 -0.16 -12.17
CA GLU A 243 -5.73 0.75 -11.15
C GLU A 243 -5.23 0.44 -9.73
N ILE A 244 -4.90 -0.82 -9.46
CA ILE A 244 -4.41 -1.30 -8.17
C ILE A 244 -2.89 -1.35 -8.08
N TRP A 245 -2.19 -1.01 -9.17
CA TRP A 245 -0.76 -1.21 -9.33
C TRP A 245 0.07 -0.69 -8.15
N ILE A 246 -0.21 0.54 -7.69
CA ILE A 246 0.51 1.16 -6.59
C ILE A 246 0.45 0.32 -5.30
N HIS A 247 -0.71 -0.21 -4.95
CA HIS A 247 -0.88 -1.03 -3.74
C HIS A 247 -0.32 -2.44 -3.93
N VAL A 248 -0.43 -2.99 -5.14
CA VAL A 248 0.16 -4.30 -5.46
C VAL A 248 1.68 -4.26 -5.32
N VAL A 249 2.33 -3.22 -5.85
CA VAL A 249 3.79 -3.06 -5.71
C VAL A 249 4.17 -2.92 -4.24
N GLU A 250 3.52 -2.00 -3.52
CA GLU A 250 3.80 -1.78 -2.10
C GLU A 250 3.65 -3.08 -1.30
N LEU A 251 2.53 -3.78 -1.46
CA LEU A 251 2.26 -5.01 -0.74
C LEU A 251 3.28 -6.11 -1.05
N SER A 252 3.55 -6.32 -2.35
CA SER A 252 4.44 -7.38 -2.80
C SER A 252 5.85 -7.19 -2.24
N VAL A 253 6.37 -5.96 -2.28
CA VAL A 253 7.69 -5.64 -1.71
C VAL A 253 7.70 -5.82 -0.20
N LEU A 254 6.69 -5.32 0.52
CA LEU A 254 6.59 -5.45 1.96
C LEU A 254 6.55 -6.92 2.40
N LEU A 255 5.72 -7.74 1.77
CA LEU A 255 5.57 -9.14 2.17
C LEU A 255 6.81 -9.96 1.85
N VAL A 256 7.37 -9.86 0.65
CA VAL A 256 8.51 -10.71 0.28
C VAL A 256 9.75 -10.38 1.12
N THR A 257 9.98 -9.09 1.39
CA THR A 257 11.12 -8.66 2.22
C THR A 257 10.93 -9.02 3.70
N LYS A 258 9.68 -9.13 4.16
CA LYS A 258 9.34 -9.49 5.54
C LYS A 258 9.31 -10.98 5.81
N LEU A 259 8.83 -11.78 4.85
CA LEU A 259 8.68 -13.24 4.99
C LEU A 259 9.97 -13.99 4.65
N HIS A 260 10.79 -13.44 3.76
CA HIS A 260 12.07 -14.04 3.37
C HIS A 260 13.28 -13.15 3.71
N PRO A 261 13.38 -12.59 4.94
CA PRO A 261 14.43 -11.66 5.28
C PRO A 261 15.80 -12.33 5.13
N ASN A 262 16.75 -11.61 4.51
CA ASN A 262 18.12 -12.07 4.30
C ASN A 262 18.26 -13.37 3.46
N ASN A 263 17.23 -13.78 2.72
CA ASN A 263 17.28 -14.95 1.84
C ASN A 263 17.11 -14.57 0.36
N PRO A 264 18.11 -13.94 -0.29
CA PRO A 264 18.04 -13.53 -1.69
C PRO A 264 17.82 -14.69 -2.67
N ARG A 265 18.03 -15.95 -2.23
CA ARG A 265 17.82 -17.16 -3.04
C ARG A 265 16.38 -17.67 -2.99
N SER A 266 15.50 -17.04 -2.20
CA SER A 266 14.08 -17.37 -2.22
C SER A 266 13.53 -17.15 -3.64
N SER A 267 12.86 -18.16 -4.19
CA SER A 267 12.22 -18.08 -5.50
C SER A 267 11.17 -16.96 -5.56
N TRP A 268 10.62 -16.55 -4.42
CA TRP A 268 9.67 -15.45 -4.32
C TRP A 268 10.24 -14.10 -4.75
N TYR A 269 11.52 -13.83 -4.45
CA TYR A 269 12.16 -12.59 -4.89
C TYR A 269 12.26 -12.53 -6.41
N GLU A 270 12.68 -13.64 -7.04
CA GLU A 270 12.77 -13.75 -8.49
C GLU A 270 11.40 -13.66 -9.14
N ARG A 271 10.40 -14.39 -8.62
CA ARG A 271 9.03 -14.40 -9.13
C ARG A 271 8.42 -13.00 -9.12
N ILE A 272 8.43 -12.32 -7.98
CA ILE A 272 7.85 -10.97 -7.84
C ILE A 272 8.58 -9.96 -8.71
N MET A 273 9.92 -9.99 -8.72
CA MET A 273 10.70 -9.09 -9.56
C MET A 273 10.40 -9.30 -11.05
N ASN A 274 10.26 -10.55 -11.48
CA ASN A 274 9.99 -10.87 -12.87
C ASN A 274 8.60 -10.40 -13.32
N GLU A 275 7.58 -10.62 -12.50
CA GLU A 275 6.21 -10.14 -12.78
C GLU A 275 6.17 -8.61 -12.84
N MET A 276 6.77 -7.92 -11.86
CA MET A 276 6.79 -6.45 -11.85
C MET A 276 7.50 -5.87 -13.07
N LEU A 277 8.69 -6.37 -13.37
CA LEU A 277 9.44 -5.95 -14.56
C LEU A 277 8.66 -6.25 -15.84
N GLY A 278 7.99 -7.40 -15.92
CA GLY A 278 7.20 -7.78 -17.08
C GLY A 278 6.07 -6.78 -17.35
N HIS A 279 5.43 -6.29 -16.28
CA HIS A 279 4.39 -5.25 -16.41
C HIS A 279 4.97 -3.90 -16.83
N LEU A 280 6.11 -3.50 -16.27
CA LEU A 280 6.76 -2.23 -16.58
C LEU A 280 7.31 -2.19 -18.01
N GLU A 281 7.86 -3.30 -18.50
CA GLU A 281 8.37 -3.43 -19.87
C GLU A 281 7.29 -3.34 -20.94
N ARG A 282 6.04 -3.74 -20.63
CA ARG A 282 4.90 -3.59 -21.54
C ARG A 282 4.44 -2.14 -21.68
N GLN A 283 4.59 -1.34 -20.63
CA GLN A 283 4.14 0.06 -20.62
C GLN A 283 5.17 1.00 -19.96
N PRO A 284 6.39 1.13 -20.51
CA PRO A 284 7.48 1.84 -19.86
C PRO A 284 7.26 3.36 -19.82
N ARG A 285 6.31 3.90 -20.58
CA ARG A 285 5.97 5.34 -20.57
C ARG A 285 4.87 5.71 -19.58
N ASN A 286 4.22 4.75 -18.95
CA ASN A 286 3.17 5.02 -17.98
C ASN A 286 3.77 5.65 -16.71
N LYS A 287 3.43 6.92 -16.45
CA LYS A 287 3.99 7.70 -15.33
C LYS A 287 3.60 7.11 -13.98
N GLU A 288 2.34 6.74 -13.79
CA GLU A 288 1.86 6.23 -12.50
C GLU A 288 2.54 4.90 -12.15
N LYS A 289 2.72 4.03 -13.16
CA LYS A 289 3.36 2.72 -12.96
C LYS A 289 4.82 2.82 -12.54
N ARG A 290 5.61 3.59 -13.30
CA ARG A 290 7.03 3.79 -12.98
C ARG A 290 7.20 4.47 -11.64
N MET A 291 6.36 5.47 -11.32
CA MET A 291 6.41 6.19 -10.05
C MET A 291 6.15 5.24 -8.88
N ALA A 292 5.06 4.48 -8.91
CA ALA A 292 4.75 3.50 -7.89
C ALA A 292 5.89 2.48 -7.66
N TRP A 293 6.43 1.92 -8.74
CA TRP A 293 7.52 0.96 -8.64
C TRP A 293 8.79 1.58 -8.05
N LEU A 294 9.21 2.75 -8.56
CA LEU A 294 10.41 3.43 -8.08
C LEU A 294 10.30 3.84 -6.59
N THR A 295 9.11 4.26 -6.16
CA THR A 295 8.83 4.61 -4.76
C THR A 295 9.04 3.42 -3.83
N PHE A 296 8.56 2.23 -4.19
CA PHE A 296 8.51 1.09 -3.26
C PHE A 296 9.58 0.02 -3.46
N VAL A 297 10.31 -0.04 -4.59
CA VAL A 297 11.17 -1.19 -4.91
C VAL A 297 12.45 -1.29 -4.09
N GLU A 298 12.92 -0.23 -3.45
CA GLU A 298 14.24 -0.22 -2.81
C GLU A 298 14.49 -1.34 -1.77
N PRO A 299 13.56 -1.68 -0.86
CA PRO A 299 13.72 -2.83 0.02
C PRO A 299 13.93 -4.15 -0.73
N LEU A 300 13.25 -4.34 -1.87
CA LEU A 300 13.42 -5.51 -2.74
C LEU A 300 14.82 -5.51 -3.39
N LEU A 301 15.30 -4.36 -3.85
CA LEU A 301 16.67 -4.23 -4.37
C LEU A 301 17.71 -4.59 -3.30
N ASN A 302 17.57 -4.05 -2.10
CA ASN A 302 18.48 -4.33 -0.97
C ASN A 302 18.46 -5.83 -0.59
N ALA A 303 17.29 -6.47 -0.63
CA ALA A 303 17.19 -7.89 -0.34
C ALA A 303 17.88 -8.76 -1.42
N LEU A 304 17.74 -8.43 -2.70
CA LEU A 304 18.37 -9.15 -3.81
C LEU A 304 19.89 -8.94 -3.86
N GLY A 305 20.39 -7.75 -3.57
CA GLY A 305 21.82 -7.45 -3.55
C GLY A 305 22.52 -7.82 -4.87
N LEU A 306 23.53 -8.69 -4.82
CA LEU A 306 24.28 -9.12 -6.01
C LEU A 306 23.44 -9.87 -7.05
N PHE A 307 22.31 -10.47 -6.66
CA PHE A 307 21.43 -11.19 -7.59
C PHE A 307 20.75 -10.23 -8.59
N LEU A 308 20.76 -8.92 -8.32
CA LEU A 308 20.32 -7.90 -9.28
C LEU A 308 21.05 -7.95 -10.62
N LEU A 309 22.29 -8.47 -10.65
CA LEU A 309 23.06 -8.63 -11.89
C LEU A 309 22.28 -9.42 -12.95
N ALA A 310 21.47 -10.41 -12.55
CA ALA A 310 20.65 -11.20 -13.46
C ALA A 310 19.54 -10.36 -14.14
N HIS A 311 19.10 -9.29 -13.49
CA HIS A 311 18.03 -8.42 -13.96
C HIS A 311 18.52 -7.17 -14.70
N PHE A 312 19.83 -6.97 -14.86
CA PHE A 312 20.40 -5.78 -15.49
C PHE A 312 19.88 -5.52 -16.90
N ARG A 313 19.70 -6.57 -17.70
CA ARG A 313 19.16 -6.48 -19.07
C ARG A 313 17.73 -5.93 -19.12
N ARG A 314 17.02 -5.95 -18.01
CA ARG A 314 15.62 -5.51 -17.87
C ARG A 314 15.53 -4.16 -17.14
N ILE A 315 16.27 -4.02 -16.03
CA ILE A 315 16.26 -2.80 -15.20
C ILE A 315 16.89 -1.61 -15.93
N PHE A 316 18.08 -1.78 -16.53
CA PHE A 316 18.81 -0.63 -17.08
C PHE A 316 18.14 0.02 -18.29
N PRO A 317 17.54 -0.71 -19.24
CA PRO A 317 16.76 -0.07 -20.30
C PRO A 317 15.65 0.84 -19.75
N LEU A 318 14.95 0.40 -18.70
CA LEU A 318 13.93 1.22 -18.03
C LEU A 318 14.56 2.45 -17.36
N PHE A 319 15.69 2.29 -16.66
CA PHE A 319 16.38 3.42 -16.01
C PHE A 319 16.87 4.45 -17.01
N PHE A 320 17.50 4.02 -18.11
CA PHE A 320 17.96 4.92 -19.17
C PHE A 320 16.80 5.67 -19.81
N GLN A 321 15.66 5.00 -20.03
CA GLN A 321 14.48 5.70 -20.52
C GLN A 321 13.93 6.70 -19.49
N TRP A 322 13.86 6.33 -18.22
CA TRP A 322 13.17 7.12 -17.20
C TRP A 322 14.02 8.28 -16.66
N MET A 323 15.34 8.17 -16.66
CA MET A 323 16.24 9.24 -16.22
C MET A 323 16.19 10.48 -17.12
N HIS A 324 15.73 10.32 -18.37
CA HIS A 324 15.50 11.42 -19.32
C HIS A 324 14.03 11.83 -19.42
N SER A 325 13.18 11.45 -18.46
CA SER A 325 11.78 11.88 -18.43
C SER A 325 11.66 13.39 -18.19
N ASP A 326 10.57 13.99 -18.68
CA ASP A 326 10.26 15.41 -18.43
C ASP A 326 9.89 15.68 -16.96
N ASP A 327 9.41 14.65 -16.25
CA ASP A 327 9.01 14.71 -14.85
C ASP A 327 10.23 14.56 -13.91
N ALA A 328 10.56 15.62 -13.17
CA ALA A 328 11.72 15.64 -12.28
C ALA A 328 11.63 14.58 -11.17
N GLN A 329 10.44 14.31 -10.64
CA GLN A 329 10.25 13.32 -9.58
C GLN A 329 10.64 11.91 -10.04
N THR A 330 10.28 11.53 -11.27
CA THR A 330 10.74 10.29 -11.91
C THR A 330 12.27 10.26 -11.97
N VAL A 331 12.90 11.34 -12.44
CA VAL A 331 14.36 11.41 -12.60
C VAL A 331 15.06 11.23 -11.25
N LEU A 332 14.61 11.93 -10.21
CA LEU A 332 15.17 11.82 -8.86
C LEU A 332 15.08 10.40 -8.32
N LEU A 333 13.89 9.78 -8.39
CA LEU A 333 13.70 8.42 -7.92
C LEU A 333 14.55 7.40 -8.70
N VAL A 334 14.66 7.54 -10.02
CA VAL A 334 15.53 6.67 -10.85
C VAL A 334 16.98 6.79 -10.40
N LEU A 335 17.48 8.01 -10.17
CA LEU A 335 18.85 8.22 -9.71
C LEU A 335 19.09 7.60 -8.33
N GLU A 336 18.16 7.73 -7.39
CA GLU A 336 18.25 7.07 -6.09
C GLU A 336 18.27 5.55 -6.21
N ARG A 337 17.36 4.97 -7.01
CA ARG A 337 17.33 3.51 -7.22
C ARG A 337 18.60 3.04 -7.92
N LEU A 338 19.11 3.79 -8.89
CA LEU A 338 20.36 3.53 -9.59
C LEU A 338 21.56 3.58 -8.65
N GLU A 339 21.63 4.58 -7.76
CA GLU A 339 22.65 4.67 -6.71
C GLU A 339 22.64 3.40 -5.84
N THR A 340 21.46 2.95 -5.42
CA THR A 340 21.30 1.68 -4.67
C THR A 340 21.76 0.47 -5.49
N VAL A 341 21.38 0.34 -6.77
CA VAL A 341 21.84 -0.77 -7.63
C VAL A 341 23.36 -0.76 -7.80
N VAL A 342 23.97 0.40 -8.06
CA VAL A 342 25.41 0.56 -8.22
C VAL A 342 26.13 0.15 -6.92
N ARG A 343 25.66 0.64 -5.78
CA ARG A 343 26.22 0.34 -4.45
C ARG A 343 26.16 -1.15 -4.12
N LEU A 344 25.05 -1.82 -4.44
CA LEU A 344 24.85 -3.25 -4.12
C LEU A 344 25.62 -4.20 -5.05
N THR A 345 25.81 -3.81 -6.30
CA THR A 345 26.35 -4.71 -7.33
C THR A 345 27.79 -4.41 -7.73
N TRP A 346 28.27 -3.19 -7.46
CA TRP A 346 29.53 -2.65 -7.97
C TRP A 346 29.69 -2.78 -9.49
N ILE A 347 28.57 -2.91 -10.23
CA ILE A 347 28.47 -3.12 -11.69
C ILE A 347 29.61 -4.02 -12.21
N ARG A 348 29.79 -5.19 -11.60
CA ARG A 348 30.89 -6.11 -11.94
C ARG A 348 30.79 -6.59 -13.40
N ASN A 349 31.75 -6.19 -14.23
CA ASN A 349 31.93 -6.67 -15.61
C ASN A 349 30.65 -6.60 -16.46
N SER A 350 29.93 -5.48 -16.36
CA SER A 350 28.67 -5.28 -17.11
C SER A 350 28.89 -4.51 -18.40
N PRO A 351 28.30 -4.94 -19.53
CA PRO A 351 28.29 -4.16 -20.78
C PRO A 351 27.52 -2.83 -20.63
N VAL A 352 26.75 -2.68 -19.56
CA VAL A 352 25.99 -1.47 -19.24
C VAL A 352 26.89 -0.31 -18.78
N PHE A 353 28.09 -0.61 -18.26
CA PHE A 353 28.94 0.38 -17.59
C PHE A 353 29.27 1.61 -18.47
N PRO A 354 29.76 1.46 -19.72
CA PRO A 354 30.09 2.63 -20.55
C PRO A 354 28.87 3.49 -20.85
N ARG A 355 27.75 2.84 -21.19
CA ARG A 355 26.48 3.53 -21.46
C ARG A 355 25.97 4.27 -20.24
N LEU A 356 26.09 3.68 -19.04
CA LEU A 356 25.69 4.36 -17.81
C LEU A 356 26.45 5.67 -17.59
N VAL A 357 27.77 5.69 -17.84
CA VAL A 357 28.57 6.92 -17.74
C VAL A 357 28.09 7.95 -18.75
N GLU A 358 27.85 7.54 -19.99
CA GLU A 358 27.33 8.40 -21.06
C GLU A 358 25.96 9.02 -20.70
N GLU A 359 25.00 8.21 -20.27
CA GLU A 359 23.64 8.67 -19.94
C GLU A 359 23.67 9.63 -18.72
N LEU A 360 24.51 9.35 -17.70
CA LEU A 360 24.71 10.25 -16.56
C LEU A 360 25.33 11.59 -16.97
N VAL A 361 26.29 11.58 -17.90
CA VAL A 361 26.88 12.81 -18.46
C VAL A 361 25.85 13.60 -19.27
N SER A 362 25.05 12.91 -20.10
CA SER A 362 23.96 13.55 -20.85
C SER A 362 22.97 14.22 -19.91
N LEU A 363 22.50 13.49 -18.89
CA LEU A 363 21.57 14.01 -17.90
C LEU A 363 22.16 15.18 -17.11
N TYR A 364 23.46 15.14 -16.78
CA TYR A 364 24.12 16.26 -16.12
C TYR A 364 24.04 17.54 -16.97
N LYS A 365 24.30 17.42 -18.28
CA LYS A 365 24.20 18.54 -19.22
C LYS A 365 22.76 19.03 -19.35
N GLU A 366 21.81 18.11 -19.56
CA GLU A 366 20.37 18.40 -19.67
C GLU A 366 19.80 19.07 -18.41
N SER A 367 20.29 18.69 -17.23
CA SER A 367 19.85 19.27 -15.96
C SER A 367 20.09 20.78 -15.87
N SER A 368 20.96 21.35 -16.70
CA SER A 368 21.19 22.81 -16.77
C SER A 368 19.92 23.59 -17.09
N MET A 369 18.98 22.96 -17.82
CA MET A 369 17.71 23.56 -18.23
C MET A 369 16.55 23.23 -17.28
N ARG A 370 16.79 22.40 -16.26
CA ARG A 370 15.76 21.95 -15.31
C ARG A 370 15.75 22.83 -14.07
N LYS A 371 14.58 23.00 -13.45
CA LYS A 371 14.46 23.78 -12.20
C LYS A 371 15.07 23.02 -11.02
N GLU A 372 14.96 21.70 -11.04
CA GLU A 372 15.41 20.75 -10.01
C GLU A 372 16.89 20.38 -10.18
N ARG A 373 17.66 21.21 -10.90
CA ARG A 373 19.09 21.03 -11.18
C ARG A 373 19.88 20.73 -9.90
N ASP A 374 19.62 21.48 -8.84
CA ASP A 374 20.38 21.43 -7.60
C ASP A 374 20.09 20.16 -6.78
N GLU A 375 19.01 19.45 -7.09
CA GLU A 375 18.68 18.13 -6.51
C GLU A 375 19.22 16.99 -7.39
N ILE A 376 19.11 17.13 -8.72
CA ILE A 376 19.53 16.12 -9.69
C ILE A 376 21.06 15.98 -9.77
N ARG A 377 21.80 17.10 -9.84
CA ARG A 377 23.25 17.05 -10.06
C ARG A 377 24.02 16.37 -8.93
N PRO A 378 23.73 16.60 -7.63
CA PRO A 378 24.41 15.89 -6.55
C PRO A 378 24.26 14.37 -6.66
N LEU A 379 23.07 13.87 -7.01
CA LEU A 379 22.82 12.44 -7.22
C LEU A 379 23.71 11.87 -8.33
N ILE A 380 23.75 12.55 -9.49
CA ILE A 380 24.60 12.16 -10.62
C ILE A 380 26.08 12.09 -10.20
N LEU A 381 26.56 13.13 -9.49
CA LEU A 381 27.94 13.20 -9.03
C LEU A 381 28.29 12.08 -8.05
N ARG A 382 27.39 11.74 -7.12
CA ARG A 382 27.57 10.60 -6.21
C ARG A 382 27.68 9.29 -6.98
N ILE A 383 26.80 9.06 -7.95
CA ILE A 383 26.82 7.83 -8.76
C ILE A 383 28.11 7.74 -9.58
N LEU A 384 28.53 8.82 -10.26
CA LEU A 384 29.78 8.84 -11.03
C LEU A 384 31.00 8.59 -10.13
N LYS A 385 31.02 9.17 -8.92
CA LYS A 385 32.07 8.89 -7.93
C LYS A 385 32.08 7.42 -7.51
N LEU A 386 30.92 6.84 -7.21
CA LEU A 386 30.79 5.41 -6.89
C LEU A 386 31.29 4.52 -8.05
N LEU A 387 30.94 4.85 -9.30
CA LEU A 387 31.41 4.10 -10.48
C LEU A 387 32.94 4.13 -10.61
N ARG A 388 33.56 5.29 -10.40
CA ARG A 388 35.02 5.45 -10.39
C ARG A 388 35.68 4.64 -9.28
N GLU A 389 35.11 4.66 -8.08
CA GLU A 389 35.60 3.90 -6.92
C GLU A 389 35.48 2.39 -7.14
N CYS A 390 34.41 1.93 -7.77
CA CYS A 390 34.20 0.50 -8.06
C CYS A 390 35.14 -0.03 -9.15
N LYS A 391 35.36 0.74 -10.23
CA LYS A 391 36.08 0.29 -11.44
C LYS A 391 36.86 1.43 -12.11
N ARG A 392 37.90 1.94 -11.43
CA ARG A 392 38.72 3.08 -11.91
C ARG A 392 39.14 2.99 -13.38
N LEU A 393 39.75 1.89 -13.82
CA LEU A 393 40.23 1.76 -15.21
C LEU A 393 39.09 1.78 -16.26
N GLN A 394 37.96 1.11 -15.97
CA GLN A 394 36.81 1.12 -16.88
C GLN A 394 36.14 2.49 -16.91
N PHE A 395 36.05 3.14 -15.74
CA PHE A 395 35.57 4.52 -15.63
C PHE A 395 36.44 5.47 -16.45
N GLU A 396 37.76 5.44 -16.26
CA GLU A 396 38.69 6.30 -17.00
C GLU A 396 38.58 6.05 -18.51
N SER A 397 38.44 4.79 -18.95
CA SER A 397 38.24 4.47 -20.36
C SER A 397 36.95 5.05 -20.92
N ALA A 398 35.83 4.95 -20.19
CA ALA A 398 34.53 5.51 -20.62
C ALA A 398 34.51 7.05 -20.52
N TRP A 399 35.27 7.62 -19.58
CA TRP A 399 35.36 9.05 -19.33
C TRP A 399 36.31 9.79 -20.27
N ARG A 400 37.25 9.09 -20.94
CA ARG A 400 38.26 9.69 -21.84
C ARG A 400 37.67 10.66 -22.86
N GLN A 401 36.54 10.32 -23.46
CA GLN A 401 35.88 11.17 -24.47
C GLN A 401 35.29 12.48 -23.91
N TYR A 402 35.23 12.62 -22.58
CA TYR A 402 34.64 13.78 -21.90
C TYR A 402 35.68 14.65 -21.16
N GLN A 403 36.97 14.28 -21.20
CA GLN A 403 38.01 14.96 -20.42
C GLN A 403 38.19 16.43 -20.81
N ASP A 404 37.99 16.76 -22.08
CA ASP A 404 38.17 18.09 -22.64
C ASP A 404 36.85 18.90 -22.71
N ASP A 405 35.74 18.39 -22.17
CA ASP A 405 34.46 19.10 -22.21
C ASP A 405 34.40 20.20 -21.13
N PRO A 406 34.34 21.49 -21.52
CA PRO A 406 34.34 22.60 -20.55
C PRO A 406 33.12 22.57 -19.62
N ASN A 407 31.99 22.00 -20.05
CA ASN A 407 30.76 21.92 -19.26
C ASN A 407 30.86 20.90 -18.12
N LEU A 408 31.90 20.05 -18.11
CA LEU A 408 32.12 19.01 -17.11
C LEU A 408 33.32 19.29 -16.20
N SER A 409 33.94 20.47 -16.31
CA SER A 409 35.08 20.88 -15.47
C SER A 409 34.82 20.71 -13.97
N THR A 410 33.63 21.14 -13.49
CA THR A 410 33.20 21.00 -12.09
C THR A 410 32.95 19.54 -11.69
N VAL A 411 32.51 18.71 -12.65
CA VAL A 411 32.29 17.27 -12.46
C VAL A 411 33.62 16.55 -12.25
N VAL A 412 34.62 16.88 -13.08
CA VAL A 412 35.98 16.35 -12.96
C VAL A 412 36.56 16.70 -11.60
N GLU A 413 36.46 17.96 -11.15
CA GLU A 413 36.98 18.35 -9.85
C GLU A 413 36.35 17.55 -8.70
N TYR A 414 35.02 17.37 -8.73
CA TYR A 414 34.30 16.63 -7.69
C TYR A 414 34.65 15.14 -7.66
N ILE A 415 34.69 14.49 -8.83
CA ILE A 415 34.96 13.06 -8.93
C ILE A 415 36.45 12.78 -8.68
N CYS A 416 37.35 13.70 -9.06
CA CYS A 416 38.79 13.52 -8.98
C CYS A 416 39.43 13.90 -7.65
N ARG A 417 38.77 14.71 -6.80
CA ARG A 417 39.28 15.01 -5.45
C ARG A 417 39.41 13.72 -4.63
N PRO A 418 40.60 13.43 -4.06
CA PRO A 418 40.72 12.43 -3.00
C PRO A 418 39.81 12.84 -1.85
N ALA A 419 39.11 11.89 -1.22
CA ALA A 419 38.53 12.15 0.10
C ALA A 419 39.68 12.62 0.99
N LEU A 420 39.63 13.87 1.44
CA LEU A 420 40.57 14.37 2.44
C LEU A 420 40.46 13.40 3.62
N SER A 421 41.52 12.62 3.81
CA SER A 421 41.76 11.87 5.02
C SER A 421 41.46 12.76 6.21
N GLU A 422 40.67 12.24 7.16
CA GLU A 422 40.72 12.71 8.54
C GLU A 422 42.17 13.01 8.88
N GLN A 423 42.47 14.28 9.12
CA GLN A 423 43.75 14.70 9.65
C GLN A 423 43.86 14.10 11.05
N ARG A 424 44.40 12.88 11.15
CA ARG A 424 45.13 12.49 12.36
C ARG A 424 46.37 13.36 12.37
N GLU A 425 46.30 14.44 13.14
CA GLU A 425 47.51 15.16 13.58
C GLU A 425 48.50 14.12 14.13
N PRO A 426 49.76 14.13 13.70
CA PRO A 426 50.78 13.39 14.41
C PRO A 426 50.98 14.08 15.76
N LEU A 427 50.70 13.36 16.85
CA LEU A 427 51.16 13.74 18.18
C LEU A 427 52.69 13.87 18.11
N VAL A 428 53.14 15.12 18.04
CA VAL A 428 54.53 15.49 18.30
C VAL A 428 54.80 15.11 19.74
N GLY A 429 55.51 14.00 19.94
CA GLY A 429 56.11 13.67 21.22
C GLY A 429 57.17 14.72 21.53
N SER A 430 56.85 15.64 22.43
CA SER A 430 57.84 16.46 23.10
C SER A 430 58.68 15.57 24.00
N GLU A 431 59.98 15.52 23.69
CA GLU A 431 61.03 15.15 24.62
C GLU A 431 61.05 16.14 25.80
N GLY A 432 61.35 15.64 27.01
CA GLY A 432 62.04 16.44 28.02
C GLY A 432 61.55 16.29 29.47
N LEU A 433 62.36 15.54 30.23
CA LEU A 433 62.54 15.50 31.71
C LEU A 433 61.63 14.59 32.54
#